data_AF-A0A7S2NVD7-F1
#
_entry.id   AF-A0A7S2NVD7-F1
#
_cell.length_a   1.000
_cell.length_b   1.000
_cell.length_c   1.000
_cell.angle_alpha   90.00
_cell.angle_beta   90.00
_cell.angle_gamma   90.00
#
_symmetry.space_group_name_H-M   'P 1'
#
loop_
_entity.id
_entity.type
_entity.pdbx_description
1 polymer ?
#
loop_
_entity_poly.entity_id
_entity_poly.type
_entity_poly.pdbx_seq_one_letter_code
_entity_poly.pdbx_strand_id
1 'polypeptide(L)'
;YVTLQGKFALKTPIEEHACFDRDAKDWGKPSIDEGNMWVIRHLCDVHWLSEASMYIKVMYKSDLKTETFADALALSGYEFSECMRKTPKCIGLVYRYARELLSYMRSKADCSDGSIALETAHDLCSNLVGDSEQQEVDFHPSYSGAEAERATELIGQFVADVCELRGGTSAEAMASRVVDCFPELHHQHGVYTKINSLQERETSTCSITSVVWLLQGRYDFFVAPQAPDTRMSPKLWADLQAFMRWADLDSHMVKTLLVFLAVRGLGKCQSFAKAMPVGATSPEDVVLQLRHVVPGTMPSWDSLKGDDRLLMLCLNMHKSFNVAQMLQGENT
;
A
#
# COMPACT_ATOMS: atom_id res chain seq x y z
N TYR A 1 23.68 -13.99 9.35
CA TYR A 1 23.86 -14.14 7.89
C TYR A 1 25.33 -14.04 7.55
N VAL A 2 25.84 -14.94 6.73
CA VAL A 2 27.24 -14.91 6.30
C VAL A 2 27.34 -15.15 4.80
N THR A 3 28.05 -14.26 4.10
CA THR A 3 28.48 -14.45 2.72
C THR A 3 29.91 -14.95 2.73
N LEU A 4 30.16 -16.06 2.04
CA LEU A 4 31.47 -16.71 1.99
C LEU A 4 32.10 -16.53 0.61
N GLN A 5 33.38 -16.24 0.57
CA GLN A 5 34.18 -16.23 -0.66
C GLN A 5 35.50 -16.98 -0.44
N GLY A 6 35.63 -18.16 -1.03
CA GLY A 6 36.77 -19.06 -0.82
C GLY A 6 36.31 -20.51 -0.63
N LYS A 7 37.22 -21.42 -0.24
CA LYS A 7 36.87 -22.84 -0.02
C LYS A 7 36.50 -23.11 1.43
N PHE A 8 35.28 -23.60 1.65
CA PHE A 8 34.77 -24.01 2.96
C PHE A 8 34.23 -25.43 2.94
N ALA A 9 34.37 -26.14 4.05
CA ALA A 9 33.70 -27.40 4.31
C ALA A 9 32.57 -27.19 5.32
N LEU A 10 31.35 -27.55 4.94
CA LEU A 10 30.22 -27.67 5.86
C LEU A 10 30.19 -29.09 6.43
N LYS A 11 30.27 -29.21 7.74
CA LYS A 11 30.33 -30.49 8.45
C LYS A 11 29.14 -30.68 9.38
N THR A 12 28.64 -31.90 9.48
CA THR A 12 27.52 -32.25 10.37
C THR A 12 27.82 -33.52 11.15
N PRO A 13 27.35 -33.64 12.41
CA PRO A 13 27.49 -34.86 13.19
C PRO A 13 26.91 -36.10 12.49
N ILE A 14 27.58 -37.25 12.64
CA ILE A 14 27.20 -38.52 12.00
C ILE A 14 25.78 -38.99 12.36
N GLU A 15 25.32 -38.72 13.59
CA GLU A 15 24.04 -39.19 14.12
C GLU A 15 22.82 -38.54 13.43
N GLU A 16 23.00 -37.40 12.75
CA GLU A 16 21.90 -36.63 12.13
C GLU A 16 21.81 -36.76 10.61
N HIS A 17 22.73 -37.53 9.99
CA HIS A 17 22.81 -37.64 8.53
C HIS A 17 21.64 -38.40 7.89
N ALA A 18 20.82 -39.09 8.70
CA ALA A 18 19.63 -39.78 8.25
C ALA A 18 18.50 -38.83 7.78
N CYS A 19 18.61 -37.53 8.09
CA CYS A 19 17.56 -36.52 7.86
C CYS A 19 17.78 -35.65 6.61
N PHE A 20 18.93 -35.74 5.93
CA PHE A 20 19.17 -34.95 4.72
C PHE A 20 18.61 -35.65 3.47
N ASP A 21 17.82 -34.87 2.72
CA ASP A 21 16.96 -35.21 1.59
C ASP A 21 17.60 -36.19 0.57
N ARG A 22 16.96 -37.35 0.35
CA ARG A 22 17.39 -38.35 -0.65
C ARG A 22 17.22 -37.87 -2.10
N ASP A 23 16.45 -36.81 -2.34
CA ASP A 23 16.15 -36.31 -3.68
C ASP A 23 17.12 -35.23 -4.20
N ALA A 24 18.13 -34.90 -3.40
CA ALA A 24 19.10 -33.88 -3.71
C ALA A 24 20.22 -34.43 -4.63
N LYS A 25 19.91 -34.56 -5.92
CA LYS A 25 20.80 -35.16 -6.95
C LYS A 25 22.19 -34.50 -7.11
N ASP A 26 22.38 -33.30 -6.56
CA ASP A 26 23.60 -32.48 -6.75
C ASP A 26 24.58 -32.48 -5.56
N TRP A 27 24.35 -33.28 -4.50
CA TRP A 27 25.02 -33.05 -3.21
C TRP A 27 26.37 -33.74 -3.01
N GLY A 28 26.88 -34.47 -4.02
CA GLY A 28 28.14 -35.21 -3.90
C GLY A 28 28.04 -36.35 -2.86
N LYS A 29 29.01 -37.28 -2.88
CA LYS A 29 29.07 -38.32 -1.85
C LYS A 29 29.75 -37.73 -0.61
N PRO A 30 29.14 -37.84 0.59
CA PRO A 30 29.76 -37.33 1.80
C PRO A 30 31.05 -38.12 2.08
N SER A 31 32.10 -37.42 2.53
CA SER A 31 33.37 -38.02 2.95
C SER A 31 33.50 -37.94 4.48
N ILE A 32 34.07 -38.99 5.08
CA ILE A 32 34.30 -39.07 6.52
C ILE A 32 35.61 -38.34 6.83
N ASP A 33 35.56 -37.38 7.75
CA ASP A 33 36.75 -36.71 8.31
C ASP A 33 37.12 -37.31 9.68
N GLU A 34 38.36 -37.09 10.16
CA GLU A 34 39.00 -37.74 11.33
C GLU A 34 38.38 -37.44 12.71
N GLY A 35 37.09 -37.06 12.80
CA GLY A 35 36.46 -36.61 14.04
C GLY A 35 34.96 -36.94 14.19
N ASN A 36 34.48 -38.04 13.61
CA ASN A 36 33.05 -38.41 13.64
C ASN A 36 32.10 -37.34 13.04
N MET A 37 32.56 -36.62 12.01
CA MET A 37 31.74 -35.66 11.26
C MET A 37 31.78 -35.99 9.77
N TRP A 38 30.63 -35.84 9.10
CA TRP A 38 30.56 -35.91 7.65
C TRP A 38 30.82 -34.53 7.06
N VAL A 39 31.68 -34.46 6.05
CA VAL A 39 31.71 -33.30 5.15
C VAL A 39 30.51 -33.43 4.22
N ILE A 40 29.51 -32.59 4.43
CA ILE A 40 28.30 -32.58 3.60
C ILE A 40 28.59 -31.88 2.27
N ARG A 41 29.35 -30.78 2.30
CA ARG A 41 29.57 -29.97 1.10
C ARG A 41 30.85 -29.16 1.18
N HIS A 42 31.59 -29.16 0.07
CA HIS A 42 32.59 -28.14 -0.22
C HIS A 42 31.94 -26.96 -0.94
N LEU A 43 32.12 -25.77 -0.41
CA LEU A 43 31.63 -24.50 -0.96
C LEU A 43 32.84 -23.81 -1.59
N CYS A 44 32.84 -23.67 -2.92
CA CYS A 44 33.96 -23.09 -3.68
C CYS A 44 33.63 -21.73 -4.30
N ASP A 45 32.35 -21.35 -4.32
CA ASP A 45 31.83 -20.11 -4.90
C ASP A 45 31.19 -19.22 -3.81
N VAL A 46 30.61 -18.09 -4.22
CA VAL A 46 29.89 -17.21 -3.30
C VAL A 46 28.62 -17.89 -2.81
N HIS A 47 28.54 -18.14 -1.50
CA HIS A 47 27.39 -18.77 -0.87
C HIS A 47 26.84 -17.93 0.27
N TRP A 48 25.52 -17.95 0.41
CA TRP A 48 24.77 -17.33 1.50
C TRP A 48 24.39 -18.41 2.50
N LEU A 49 24.81 -18.25 3.75
CA LEU A 49 24.50 -19.19 4.82
C LEU A 49 23.79 -18.50 5.98
N SER A 50 23.05 -19.32 6.73
CA SER A 50 22.41 -18.94 7.98
C SER A 50 21.44 -17.77 7.83
N GLU A 51 20.68 -17.73 6.74
CA GLU A 51 19.72 -16.64 6.47
C GLU A 51 18.63 -16.53 7.55
N ALA A 52 18.13 -17.67 8.05
CA ALA A 52 17.16 -17.70 9.14
C ALA A 52 17.65 -16.98 10.43
N SER A 53 18.97 -16.96 10.68
CA SER A 53 19.54 -16.26 11.84
C SER A 53 19.36 -14.74 11.81
N MET A 54 18.99 -14.16 10.67
CA MET A 54 18.64 -12.74 10.59
C MET A 54 17.29 -12.44 11.25
N TYR A 55 16.39 -13.41 11.26
CA TYR A 55 14.99 -13.21 11.65
C TYR A 55 14.70 -13.83 13.01
N ILE A 56 15.38 -14.94 13.33
CA ILE A 56 15.09 -15.73 14.52
C ILE A 56 16.40 -16.20 15.17
N LYS A 57 16.34 -16.55 16.45
CA LYS A 57 17.47 -17.20 17.11
C LYS A 57 17.50 -18.67 16.68
N VAL A 58 18.48 -19.04 15.84
CA VAL A 58 18.70 -20.43 15.40
C VAL A 58 19.96 -20.97 16.05
N MET A 59 19.86 -22.18 16.58
CA MET A 59 21.03 -23.01 16.91
C MET A 59 21.33 -23.89 15.70
N TYR A 60 22.45 -23.61 15.01
CA TYR A 60 22.91 -24.47 13.92
C TYR A 60 23.66 -25.67 14.50
N LYS A 61 23.38 -26.85 13.96
CA LYS A 61 24.03 -28.11 14.36
C LYS A 61 25.23 -28.48 13.48
N SER A 62 25.43 -27.74 12.40
CA SER A 62 26.51 -27.93 11.45
C SER A 62 27.62 -26.90 11.71
N ASP A 63 28.86 -27.36 11.56
CA ASP A 63 30.04 -26.51 11.65
C ASP A 63 30.52 -26.12 10.26
N LEU A 64 30.90 -24.86 10.12
CA LEU A 64 31.52 -24.34 8.91
C LEU A 64 33.02 -24.13 9.17
N LYS A 65 33.88 -24.79 8.40
CA LYS A 65 35.33 -24.66 8.50
C LYS A 65 35.94 -24.17 7.19
N THR A 66 36.81 -23.18 7.27
CA THR A 66 37.64 -22.73 6.14
C THR A 66 38.66 -23.81 5.77
N GLU A 67 38.74 -24.18 4.50
CA GLU A 67 39.77 -25.10 3.99
C GLU A 67 41.01 -24.36 3.48
N THR A 68 40.82 -23.12 3.02
CA THR A 68 41.89 -22.24 2.52
C THR A 68 41.75 -20.84 3.11
N PHE A 69 42.60 -19.91 2.68
CA PHE A 69 42.33 -18.48 2.82
C PHE A 69 40.96 -18.17 2.18
N ALA A 70 40.10 -17.51 2.94
CA ALA A 70 38.75 -17.19 2.53
C ALA A 70 38.25 -15.96 3.30
N ASP A 71 37.39 -15.18 2.65
CA ASP A 71 36.75 -14.02 3.23
C ASP A 71 35.31 -14.37 3.63
N ALA A 72 34.91 -13.90 4.80
CA ALA A 72 33.55 -14.05 5.31
C ALA A 72 33.00 -12.68 5.68
N LEU A 73 31.91 -12.28 5.02
CA LEU A 73 31.15 -11.08 5.38
C LEU A 73 30.00 -11.51 6.27
N ALA A 74 29.96 -11.02 7.50
CA ALA A 74 28.89 -11.30 8.45
C ALA A 74 27.94 -10.11 8.54
N LEU A 75 26.65 -10.41 8.56
CA LEU A 75 25.60 -9.46 8.90
C LEU A 75 24.78 -10.05 10.04
N SER A 76 24.78 -9.37 11.18
CA SER A 76 23.94 -9.74 12.32
C SER A 76 22.48 -9.31 12.09
N GLY A 77 21.54 -9.97 12.77
CA GLY A 77 20.13 -9.54 12.75
C GLY A 77 19.95 -8.10 13.25
N TYR A 78 20.79 -7.67 14.20
CA TYR A 78 20.79 -6.29 14.69
C TYR A 78 21.25 -5.29 13.62
N GLU A 79 22.39 -5.51 12.96
CA GLU A 79 22.86 -4.61 11.89
C GLU A 79 21.91 -4.58 10.70
N PHE A 80 21.33 -5.73 10.36
CA PHE A 80 20.28 -5.82 9.36
C PHE A 80 19.06 -4.96 9.76
N SER A 81 18.62 -5.04 11.02
CA SER A 81 17.52 -4.22 11.53
C SER A 81 17.79 -2.72 11.44
N GLU A 82 19.00 -2.27 11.79
CA GLU A 82 19.43 -0.87 11.68
C GLU A 82 19.46 -0.40 10.22
N CYS A 83 19.91 -1.26 9.29
CA CYS A 83 19.84 -0.98 7.86
C CYS A 83 18.39 -0.84 7.37
N MET A 84 17.49 -1.72 7.83
CA MET A 84 16.08 -1.69 7.44
C MET A 84 15.33 -0.47 7.96
N ARG A 85 15.67 0.05 9.15
CA ARG A 85 15.09 1.32 9.65
C ARG A 85 15.32 2.50 8.71
N LYS A 86 16.42 2.51 7.96
CA LYS A 86 16.72 3.56 6.97
C LYS A 86 15.95 3.37 5.65
N THR A 87 15.28 2.23 5.46
CA THR A 87 14.55 1.89 4.24
C THR A 87 13.21 1.22 4.58
N PRO A 88 12.28 1.97 5.22
CA PRO A 88 11.02 1.40 5.71
C PRO A 88 10.16 0.76 4.62
N LYS A 89 10.33 1.19 3.35
CA LYS A 89 9.66 0.61 2.18
C LYS A 89 9.94 -0.88 1.96
N CYS A 90 11.06 -1.40 2.48
CA CYS A 90 11.47 -2.79 2.29
C CYS A 90 11.09 -3.70 3.46
N ILE A 91 10.67 -3.14 4.60
CA ILE A 91 10.38 -3.91 5.82
C ILE A 91 9.29 -4.95 5.56
N GLY A 92 8.23 -4.58 4.84
CA GLY A 92 7.14 -5.50 4.49
C GLY A 92 7.57 -6.65 3.60
N LEU A 93 8.38 -6.36 2.58
CA LEU A 93 8.94 -7.39 1.70
C LEU A 93 9.84 -8.36 2.48
N VAL A 94 10.68 -7.82 3.35
CA VAL A 94 11.59 -8.59 4.20
C VAL A 94 10.81 -9.45 5.20
N TYR A 95 9.74 -8.91 5.79
CA TYR A 95 8.88 -9.65 6.70
C TYR A 95 8.17 -10.80 5.98
N ARG A 96 7.60 -10.55 4.80
CA ARG A 96 6.96 -11.60 3.98
C ARG A 96 7.96 -12.68 3.60
N TYR A 97 9.14 -12.29 3.12
CA TYR A 97 10.22 -13.20 2.81
C TYR A 97 10.60 -14.05 4.04
N ALA A 98 10.80 -13.42 5.19
CA ALA A 98 11.10 -14.11 6.43
C ALA A 98 10.01 -15.12 6.81
N ARG A 99 8.73 -14.74 6.69
CA ARG A 99 7.60 -15.61 6.99
C ARG A 99 7.56 -16.84 6.07
N GLU A 100 7.72 -16.64 4.76
CA GLU A 100 7.74 -17.74 3.79
C GLU A 100 8.95 -18.65 4.00
N LEU A 101 10.14 -18.09 4.24
CA LEU A 101 11.35 -18.85 4.55
C LEU A 101 11.17 -19.72 5.80
N LEU A 102 10.62 -19.16 6.88
CA LEU A 102 10.38 -19.90 8.13
C LEU A 102 9.30 -20.97 7.96
N SER A 103 8.24 -20.69 7.19
CA SER A 103 7.20 -21.67 6.85
C SER A 103 7.78 -22.84 6.03
N TYR A 104 8.62 -22.53 5.04
CA TYR A 104 9.35 -23.52 4.26
C TYR A 104 10.26 -24.38 5.15
N MET A 105 11.01 -23.77 6.06
CA MET A 105 11.87 -24.51 6.98
C MET A 105 11.08 -25.40 7.95
N ARG A 106 9.91 -24.95 8.44
CA ARG A 106 9.01 -25.77 9.27
C ARG A 106 8.47 -26.98 8.51
N SER A 107 7.96 -26.77 7.29
CA SER A 107 7.44 -27.88 6.48
C SER A 107 8.49 -28.91 6.10
N LYS A 108 9.77 -28.52 6.03
CA LYS A 108 10.91 -29.44 5.86
C LYS A 108 11.38 -30.07 7.17
N ALA A 109 11.21 -29.41 8.32
CA ALA A 109 11.59 -29.94 9.63
C ALA A 109 10.66 -31.07 10.11
N ASP A 110 9.38 -31.05 9.72
CA ASP A 110 8.39 -32.09 10.05
C ASP A 110 8.72 -33.48 9.42
N CYS A 111 9.77 -33.59 8.59
CA CYS A 111 10.26 -34.87 8.08
C CYS A 111 11.34 -35.54 8.96
N SER A 112 11.76 -34.93 10.07
CA SER A 112 12.78 -35.50 10.95
C SER A 112 12.62 -35.05 12.40
N ASP A 113 12.73 -36.01 13.32
CA ASP A 113 12.50 -35.96 14.77
C ASP A 113 13.45 -35.03 15.56
N GLY A 114 13.51 -33.76 15.18
CA GLY A 114 14.41 -32.76 15.74
C GLY A 114 13.73 -31.41 15.76
N SER A 115 12.91 -31.19 16.79
CA SER A 115 12.33 -29.90 17.18
C SER A 115 13.39 -28.79 17.11
N ILE A 116 13.38 -28.01 16.02
CA ILE A 116 13.93 -26.67 16.05
C ILE A 116 12.97 -25.90 16.95
N ALA A 117 13.39 -25.59 18.17
CA ALA A 117 12.62 -24.76 19.11
C ALA A 117 12.47 -23.35 18.52
N LEU A 118 11.49 -23.22 17.63
CA LEU A 118 11.13 -22.03 16.85
C LEU A 118 10.22 -21.09 17.67
N GLU A 119 10.31 -21.16 19.00
CA GLU A 119 9.43 -20.47 19.96
C GLU A 119 9.65 -18.95 19.99
N THR A 120 10.75 -18.43 19.44
CA THR A 120 11.13 -17.00 19.54
C THR A 120 11.06 -16.21 18.22
N ALA A 121 10.60 -16.84 17.14
CA ALA A 121 10.53 -16.21 15.82
C ALA A 121 9.51 -15.06 15.75
N HIS A 122 8.45 -15.17 16.56
CA HIS A 122 7.42 -14.15 16.62
C HIS A 122 8.00 -12.85 17.18
N ASP A 123 8.89 -12.93 18.18
CA ASP A 123 9.36 -11.77 18.96
C ASP A 123 10.38 -10.88 18.25
N LEU A 124 11.30 -11.41 17.45
CA LEU A 124 12.31 -10.58 16.78
C LEU A 124 11.73 -9.83 15.57
N CYS A 125 10.88 -10.49 14.78
CA CYS A 125 10.13 -9.85 13.70
C CYS A 125 9.03 -8.92 14.24
N SER A 126 8.35 -9.28 15.35
CA SER A 126 7.38 -8.38 15.99
C SER A 126 8.05 -7.17 16.66
N ASN A 127 9.29 -7.28 17.14
CA ASN A 127 10.06 -6.14 17.68
C ASN A 127 10.60 -5.22 16.57
N LEU A 128 10.88 -5.73 15.38
CA LEU A 128 11.11 -4.93 14.17
C LEU A 128 9.85 -4.18 13.72
N VAL A 129 8.70 -4.79 13.98
CA VAL A 129 7.35 -4.24 13.78
C VAL A 129 6.84 -3.57 15.08
N GLY A 130 7.66 -3.48 16.13
CA GLY A 130 7.27 -3.01 17.45
C GLY A 130 7.00 -1.50 17.40
N ASP A 131 5.83 -1.10 17.89
CA ASP A 131 5.13 0.20 17.69
C ASP A 131 4.53 0.43 16.30
N SER A 132 4.79 -0.46 15.36
CA SER A 132 4.11 -0.54 14.07
C SER A 132 3.12 -1.70 14.07
N GLU A 133 2.05 -1.61 14.89
CA GLU A 133 0.72 -2.00 14.40
C GLU A 133 0.32 -1.04 13.25
N GLN A 134 1.19 -0.92 12.25
CA GLN A 134 0.82 -0.56 10.92
C GLN A 134 0.03 -1.77 10.48
N GLN A 135 -1.29 -1.61 10.39
CA GLN A 135 -2.02 -2.22 9.31
C GLN A 135 -1.18 -1.98 8.06
N GLU A 136 -0.28 -2.91 7.71
CA GLU A 136 0.00 -3.19 6.32
C GLU A 136 -1.38 -3.43 5.76
N VAL A 137 -1.89 -2.39 5.12
CA VAL A 137 -3.06 -2.54 4.28
C VAL A 137 -2.58 -3.53 3.25
N ASP A 138 -3.01 -4.79 3.40
CA ASP A 138 -2.79 -5.85 2.42
C ASP A 138 -3.69 -5.53 1.21
N PHE A 139 -3.42 -4.35 0.65
CA PHE A 139 -4.16 -3.72 -0.40
C PHE A 139 -3.37 -3.97 -1.66
N HIS A 140 -3.71 -5.08 -2.31
CA HIS A 140 -3.47 -5.23 -3.72
C HIS A 140 -4.65 -4.57 -4.44
N PRO A 141 -4.50 -3.34 -4.97
CA PRO A 141 -5.45 -2.84 -5.95
C PRO A 141 -5.26 -3.65 -7.23
N SER A 142 -5.98 -4.74 -7.33
CA SER A 142 -6.14 -5.43 -8.61
C SER A 142 -7.26 -4.76 -9.39
N TYR A 143 -7.17 -3.45 -9.61
CA TYR A 143 -7.97 -2.87 -10.69
C TYR A 143 -7.28 -3.23 -11.99
N SER A 144 -7.90 -4.11 -12.75
CA SER A 144 -7.46 -4.49 -14.09
C SER A 144 -7.57 -3.30 -15.04
N GLY A 145 -6.79 -3.30 -16.13
CA GLY A 145 -6.91 -2.27 -17.17
C GLY A 145 -8.34 -2.13 -17.72
N ALA A 146 -9.09 -3.24 -17.78
CA ALA A 146 -10.50 -3.24 -18.18
C ALA A 146 -11.41 -2.46 -17.22
N GLU A 147 -11.12 -2.45 -15.92
CA GLU A 147 -11.88 -1.66 -14.93
C GLU A 147 -11.59 -0.17 -15.05
N ALA A 148 -10.34 0.21 -15.36
CA ALA A 148 -9.99 1.60 -15.64
C ALA A 148 -10.64 2.13 -16.93
N GLU A 149 -10.73 1.30 -17.97
CA GLU A 149 -11.46 1.62 -19.21
C GLU A 149 -12.96 1.81 -18.92
N ARG A 150 -13.57 0.87 -18.20
CA ARG A 150 -14.98 0.97 -17.79
C ARG A 150 -15.23 2.21 -16.93
N ALA A 151 -14.34 2.54 -16.00
CA ALA A 151 -14.44 3.75 -15.20
C ALA A 151 -14.42 5.00 -16.08
N THR A 152 -13.57 5.02 -17.12
CA THR A 152 -13.52 6.14 -18.07
C THR A 152 -14.84 6.36 -18.78
N GLU A 153 -15.48 5.29 -19.24
CA GLU A 153 -16.78 5.36 -19.91
C GLU A 153 -17.90 5.81 -18.95
N LEU A 154 -17.97 5.20 -17.76
CA LEU A 154 -19.00 5.52 -16.76
C LEU A 154 -18.89 6.97 -16.27
N ILE A 155 -17.67 7.42 -15.94
CA ILE A 155 -17.43 8.81 -15.52
C ILE A 155 -17.71 9.77 -16.67
N GLY A 156 -17.32 9.44 -17.90
CA GLY A 156 -17.60 10.26 -19.07
C GLY A 156 -19.10 10.44 -19.31
N GLN A 157 -19.88 9.35 -19.25
CA GLN A 157 -21.33 9.41 -19.37
C GLN A 157 -21.97 10.17 -18.21
N PHE A 158 -21.48 9.97 -16.98
CA PHE A 158 -21.96 10.70 -15.82
C PHE A 158 -21.75 12.22 -15.96
N VAL A 159 -20.57 12.65 -16.43
CA VAL A 159 -20.27 14.05 -16.65
C VAL A 159 -21.13 14.65 -17.76
N ALA A 160 -21.30 13.93 -18.88
CA ALA A 160 -22.18 14.38 -19.96
C ALA A 160 -23.61 14.61 -19.45
N ASP A 161 -24.13 13.67 -18.68
CA ASP A 161 -25.44 13.77 -18.06
C ASP A 161 -25.55 14.95 -17.08
N VAL A 162 -24.52 15.20 -16.26
CA VAL A 162 -24.48 16.36 -15.36
C VAL A 162 -24.49 17.67 -16.15
N CYS A 163 -23.67 17.79 -17.18
CA CYS A 163 -23.57 18.97 -18.04
C CYS A 163 -24.85 19.22 -18.85
N GLU A 164 -25.53 18.17 -19.31
CA GLU A 164 -26.81 18.26 -20.02
C GLU A 164 -28.02 18.44 -19.08
N LEU A 165 -27.79 18.60 -17.76
CA LEU A 165 -28.82 18.70 -16.74
C LEU A 165 -29.74 17.45 -16.69
N ARG A 166 -29.23 16.30 -17.13
CA ARG A 166 -29.89 15.00 -17.14
C ARG A 166 -29.48 14.22 -15.90
N GLY A 167 -30.17 14.41 -14.77
CA GLY A 167 -29.98 13.47 -13.66
C GLY A 167 -30.53 13.89 -12.32
N GLY A 168 -30.99 12.89 -11.56
CA GLY A 168 -31.39 12.99 -10.16
C GLY A 168 -32.86 13.33 -9.96
N THR A 169 -33.71 12.31 -9.80
CA THR A 169 -35.07 12.50 -9.27
C THR A 169 -35.07 12.59 -7.74
N SER A 170 -34.05 12.03 -7.08
CA SER A 170 -33.87 12.09 -5.63
C SER A 170 -32.39 12.14 -5.21
N ALA A 171 -32.14 12.46 -3.94
CA ALA A 171 -30.81 12.48 -3.34
C ALA A 171 -30.17 11.08 -3.31
N GLU A 172 -30.95 10.07 -2.97
CA GLU A 172 -30.52 8.67 -2.84
C GLU A 172 -30.14 8.09 -4.21
N ALA A 173 -30.95 8.36 -5.24
CA ALA A 173 -30.67 7.91 -6.60
C ALA A 173 -29.35 8.51 -7.14
N MET A 174 -29.08 9.78 -6.82
CA MET A 174 -27.83 10.42 -7.22
C MET A 174 -26.64 9.85 -6.45
N ALA A 175 -26.75 9.67 -5.13
CA ALA A 175 -25.68 9.10 -4.33
C ALA A 175 -25.33 7.68 -4.77
N SER A 176 -26.34 6.84 -5.05
CA SER A 176 -26.12 5.49 -5.63
C SER A 176 -25.37 5.59 -6.95
N ARG A 177 -25.82 6.47 -7.85
CA ARG A 177 -25.19 6.67 -9.16
C ARG A 177 -23.74 7.13 -9.04
N VAL A 178 -23.43 8.02 -8.10
CA VAL A 178 -22.04 8.43 -7.81
C VAL A 178 -21.22 7.23 -7.38
N VAL A 179 -21.72 6.41 -6.46
CA VAL A 179 -20.99 5.22 -5.99
C VAL A 179 -20.75 4.21 -7.12
N ASP A 180 -21.70 4.06 -8.04
CA ASP A 180 -21.58 3.14 -9.18
C ASP A 180 -20.63 3.66 -10.28
N CYS A 181 -20.51 4.98 -10.43
CA CYS A 181 -19.66 5.61 -11.44
C CYS A 181 -18.19 5.73 -11.03
N PHE A 182 -17.91 5.91 -9.73
CA PHE A 182 -16.55 6.13 -9.21
C PHE A 182 -16.04 4.87 -8.49
N PRO A 183 -15.13 4.08 -9.09
CA PRO A 183 -14.73 2.77 -8.56
C PRO A 183 -14.19 2.79 -7.14
N GLU A 184 -13.55 3.88 -6.72
CA GLU A 184 -13.01 4.06 -5.38
C GLU A 184 -14.10 4.05 -4.31
N LEU A 185 -15.28 4.56 -4.64
CA LEU A 185 -16.41 4.73 -3.73
C LEU A 185 -17.28 3.48 -3.60
N HIS A 186 -17.06 2.45 -4.44
CA HIS A 186 -17.92 1.29 -4.49
C HIS A 186 -18.06 0.57 -3.15
N HIS A 187 -19.28 0.15 -2.81
CA HIS A 187 -19.65 -0.36 -1.49
C HIS A 187 -18.94 -1.66 -1.09
N GLN A 188 -18.53 -2.48 -2.04
CA GLN A 188 -17.96 -3.80 -1.77
C GLN A 188 -16.47 -3.90 -2.12
N HIS A 189 -16.06 -3.22 -3.20
CA HIS A 189 -14.73 -3.39 -3.79
C HIS A 189 -13.95 -2.09 -3.93
N GLY A 190 -14.55 -0.95 -3.57
CA GLY A 190 -13.89 0.35 -3.59
C GLY A 190 -12.75 0.43 -2.57
N VAL A 191 -11.72 1.22 -2.88
CA VAL A 191 -10.54 1.37 -2.01
C VAL A 191 -10.95 1.80 -0.60
N TYR A 192 -11.85 2.77 -0.44
CA TYR A 192 -12.27 3.23 0.89
C TYR A 192 -12.91 2.12 1.71
N THR A 193 -13.68 1.23 1.08
CA THR A 193 -14.29 0.07 1.73
C THR A 193 -13.21 -0.93 2.14
N LYS A 194 -12.28 -1.26 1.24
CA LYS A 194 -11.20 -2.23 1.49
C LYS A 194 -10.28 -1.82 2.65
N ILE A 195 -10.05 -0.52 2.83
CA ILE A 195 -9.23 0.02 3.91
C ILE A 195 -10.04 0.45 5.14
N ASN A 196 -11.34 0.09 5.19
CA ASN A 196 -12.27 0.44 6.26
C ASN A 196 -12.36 1.95 6.59
N SER A 197 -12.19 2.82 5.57
CA SER A 197 -12.32 4.28 5.69
C SER A 197 -13.70 4.75 5.21
N LEU A 198 -14.75 4.22 5.83
CA LEU A 198 -16.14 4.43 5.39
C LEU A 198 -16.60 5.89 5.54
N GLN A 199 -16.11 6.60 6.55
CA GLN A 199 -16.45 8.01 6.76
C GLN A 199 -15.90 8.91 5.65
N GLU A 200 -14.67 8.66 5.19
CA GLU A 200 -14.08 9.39 4.06
C GLU A 200 -14.76 9.06 2.73
N ARG A 201 -15.24 7.80 2.58
CA ARG A 201 -16.10 7.40 1.46
C ARG A 201 -17.38 8.24 1.40
N GLU A 202 -18.12 8.29 2.52
CA GLU A 202 -19.37 9.05 2.63
C GLU A 202 -19.15 10.54 2.40
N THR A 203 -18.07 11.09 2.96
CA THR A 203 -17.67 12.49 2.75
C THR A 203 -17.39 12.78 1.28
N SER A 204 -16.72 11.87 0.58
CA SER A 204 -16.42 12.01 -0.85
C SER A 204 -17.69 11.92 -1.70
N THR A 205 -18.56 10.93 -1.45
CA THR A 205 -19.86 10.80 -2.12
C THR A 205 -20.74 12.04 -1.91
N CYS A 206 -20.80 12.55 -0.68
CA CYS A 206 -21.56 13.76 -0.35
C CYS A 206 -20.98 15.00 -1.05
N SER A 207 -19.64 15.13 -1.11
CA SER A 207 -18.97 16.24 -1.80
C SER A 207 -19.30 16.24 -3.29
N ILE A 208 -19.20 15.09 -3.96
CA ILE A 208 -19.54 14.94 -5.39
C ILE A 208 -21.01 15.28 -5.62
N THR A 209 -21.91 14.69 -4.82
CA THR A 209 -23.36 14.91 -4.92
C THR A 209 -23.72 16.40 -4.75
N SER A 210 -23.08 17.07 -3.79
CA SER A 210 -23.28 18.51 -3.55
C SER A 210 -22.85 19.37 -4.74
N VAL A 211 -21.71 19.04 -5.37
CA VAL A 211 -21.25 19.72 -6.59
C VAL A 211 -22.19 19.47 -7.76
N VAL A 212 -22.72 18.26 -7.91
CA VAL A 212 -23.72 17.97 -8.95
C VAL A 212 -24.98 18.82 -8.77
N TRP A 213 -25.50 18.92 -7.54
CA TRP A 213 -26.64 19.81 -7.26
C TRP A 213 -26.34 21.27 -7.51
N LEU A 214 -25.11 21.70 -7.23
CA LEU A 214 -24.67 23.03 -7.54
C LEU A 214 -24.62 23.28 -9.06
N LEU A 215 -24.00 22.40 -9.83
CA LEU A 215 -23.94 22.50 -11.29
C LEU A 215 -25.32 22.49 -11.95
N GLN A 216 -26.27 21.73 -11.37
CA GLN A 216 -27.63 21.61 -11.91
C GLN A 216 -28.62 22.66 -11.37
N GLY A 217 -28.19 23.58 -10.50
CA GLY A 217 -29.08 24.57 -9.90
C GLY A 217 -30.14 23.98 -8.96
N ARG A 218 -29.90 22.80 -8.38
CA ARG A 218 -30.86 22.04 -7.57
C ARG A 218 -30.77 22.40 -6.08
N TYR A 219 -31.19 23.61 -5.74
CA TYR A 219 -31.15 24.15 -4.37
C TYR A 219 -31.81 23.22 -3.33
N ASP A 220 -33.02 22.74 -3.61
CA ASP A 220 -33.79 21.95 -2.64
C ASP A 220 -33.06 20.69 -2.18
N PHE A 221 -32.42 19.99 -3.13
CA PHE A 221 -31.62 18.80 -2.84
C PHE A 221 -30.31 19.12 -2.12
N PHE A 222 -29.73 20.29 -2.38
CA PHE A 222 -28.51 20.76 -1.73
C PHE A 222 -28.71 21.12 -0.25
N VAL A 223 -29.83 21.76 0.09
CA VAL A 223 -30.11 22.22 1.47
C VAL A 223 -30.89 21.22 2.31
N ALA A 224 -31.56 20.23 1.69
CA ALA A 224 -32.32 19.21 2.40
C ALA A 224 -31.56 18.53 3.55
N PRO A 225 -30.29 18.10 3.40
CA PRO A 225 -29.55 17.44 4.49
C PRO A 225 -29.00 18.40 5.56
N GLN A 226 -29.09 19.72 5.35
CA GLN A 226 -28.57 20.72 6.29
C GLN A 226 -29.58 20.96 7.42
N ALA A 227 -29.06 21.16 8.65
CA ALA A 227 -29.90 21.50 9.79
C ALA A 227 -30.62 22.84 9.55
N PRO A 228 -31.89 23.02 9.98
CA PRO A 228 -32.71 24.17 9.59
C PRO A 228 -32.07 25.54 9.85
N ASP A 229 -31.29 25.65 10.92
CA ASP A 229 -30.57 26.82 11.40
C ASP A 229 -29.26 27.12 10.64
N THR A 230 -28.69 26.11 9.99
CA THR A 230 -27.44 26.20 9.20
C THR A 230 -27.68 26.13 7.69
N ARG A 231 -28.95 26.02 7.26
CA ARG A 231 -29.32 25.98 5.85
C ARG A 231 -28.83 27.20 5.11
N MET A 232 -28.13 26.95 4.00
CA MET A 232 -27.72 28.00 3.08
C MET A 232 -28.93 28.82 2.64
N SER A 233 -28.84 30.15 2.72
CA SER A 233 -29.92 31.02 2.28
C SER A 233 -30.06 31.05 0.74
N PRO A 234 -31.25 31.33 0.20
CA PRO A 234 -31.45 31.48 -1.25
C PRO A 234 -30.57 32.57 -1.87
N LYS A 235 -30.27 33.64 -1.11
CA LYS A 235 -29.38 34.72 -1.55
C LYS A 235 -27.95 34.21 -1.73
N LEU A 236 -27.41 33.54 -0.71
CA LEU A 236 -26.05 32.97 -0.79
C LEU A 236 -25.95 31.91 -1.89
N TRP A 237 -27.01 31.13 -2.10
CA TRP A 237 -27.09 30.21 -3.23
C TRP A 237 -27.03 30.93 -4.57
N ALA A 238 -27.75 32.05 -4.74
CA ALA A 238 -27.72 32.84 -5.97
C ALA A 238 -26.32 33.42 -6.24
N ASP A 239 -25.61 33.87 -5.20
CA ASP A 239 -24.23 34.35 -5.30
C ASP A 239 -23.28 33.21 -5.71
N LEU A 240 -23.43 32.03 -5.11
CA LEU A 240 -22.65 30.85 -5.48
C LEU A 240 -22.94 30.38 -6.91
N GLN A 241 -24.20 30.42 -7.36
CA GLN A 241 -24.58 30.15 -8.75
C GLN A 241 -24.00 31.18 -9.73
N ALA A 242 -23.93 32.46 -9.34
CA ALA A 242 -23.28 33.48 -10.15
C ALA A 242 -21.78 33.20 -10.30
N PHE A 243 -21.12 32.77 -9.22
CA PHE A 243 -19.72 32.32 -9.27
C PHE A 243 -19.53 31.13 -10.20
N MET A 244 -20.40 30.11 -10.14
CA MET A 244 -20.31 28.94 -11.02
C MET A 244 -20.47 29.32 -12.50
N ARG A 245 -21.38 30.24 -12.83
CA ARG A 245 -21.52 30.77 -14.19
C ARG A 245 -20.31 31.58 -14.63
N TRP A 246 -19.71 32.35 -13.73
CA TRP A 246 -18.49 33.11 -14.01
C TRP A 246 -17.28 32.20 -14.25
N ALA A 247 -17.18 31.10 -13.50
CA ALA A 247 -16.09 30.13 -13.65
C ALA A 247 -16.15 29.38 -14.99
N ASP A 248 -17.31 29.34 -15.65
CA ASP A 248 -17.54 28.79 -16.99
C ASP A 248 -16.88 27.42 -17.20
N LEU A 249 -17.21 26.48 -16.31
CA LEU A 249 -16.58 25.15 -16.27
C LEU A 249 -16.99 24.32 -17.49
N ASP A 250 -16.00 23.88 -18.26
CA ASP A 250 -16.21 22.91 -19.33
C ASP A 250 -16.33 21.46 -18.80
N SER A 251 -16.71 20.53 -19.68
CA SER A 251 -16.88 19.11 -19.35
C SER A 251 -15.60 18.46 -18.80
N HIS A 252 -14.43 18.88 -19.28
CA HIS A 252 -13.14 18.36 -18.81
C HIS A 252 -12.83 18.85 -17.38
N MET A 253 -13.08 20.13 -17.08
CA MET A 253 -12.95 20.70 -15.75
C MET A 253 -13.92 20.06 -14.76
N VAL A 254 -15.17 19.83 -15.17
CA VAL A 254 -16.16 19.12 -14.35
C VAL A 254 -15.69 17.69 -14.07
N LYS A 255 -15.26 16.93 -15.09
CA LYS A 255 -14.71 15.59 -14.91
C LYS A 255 -13.57 15.59 -13.90
N THR A 256 -12.61 16.50 -14.06
CA THR A 256 -11.44 16.63 -13.19
C THR A 256 -11.84 16.98 -11.75
N LEU A 257 -12.79 17.89 -11.56
CA LEU A 257 -13.33 18.27 -10.25
C LEU A 257 -13.96 17.07 -9.54
N LEU A 258 -14.78 16.28 -10.25
CA LEU A 258 -15.42 15.12 -9.63
C LEU A 258 -14.42 14.01 -9.30
N VAL A 259 -13.45 13.75 -10.17
CA VAL A 259 -12.35 12.81 -9.91
C VAL A 259 -11.53 13.28 -8.70
N PHE A 260 -11.19 14.57 -8.62
CA PHE A 260 -10.51 15.16 -7.47
C PHE A 260 -11.26 14.88 -6.17
N LEU A 261 -12.57 15.12 -6.14
CA LEU A 261 -13.39 14.87 -4.96
C LEU A 261 -13.47 13.39 -4.59
N ALA A 262 -13.45 12.48 -5.57
CA ALA A 262 -13.46 11.04 -5.32
C ALA A 262 -12.16 10.56 -4.67
N VAL A 263 -11.00 11.08 -5.10
CA VAL A 263 -9.69 10.57 -4.66
C VAL A 263 -9.08 11.35 -3.50
N ARG A 264 -9.46 12.62 -3.27
CA ARG A 264 -8.83 13.46 -2.24
C ARG A 264 -8.95 12.89 -0.82
N GLY A 265 -10.05 12.20 -0.52
CA GLY A 265 -10.31 11.62 0.79
C GLY A 265 -9.28 10.55 1.16
N LEU A 266 -8.68 9.88 0.17
CA LEU A 266 -7.64 8.87 0.37
C LEU A 266 -6.41 9.45 1.07
N GLY A 267 -6.14 10.74 0.89
CA GLY A 267 -5.06 11.44 1.58
C GLY A 267 -5.26 11.54 3.09
N LYS A 268 -6.51 11.50 3.55
CA LYS A 268 -6.87 11.56 4.97
C LYS A 268 -6.93 10.18 5.63
N CYS A 269 -6.92 9.12 4.83
CA CYS A 269 -6.92 7.76 5.33
C CYS A 269 -5.59 7.48 6.03
N GLN A 270 -5.64 7.26 7.35
CA GLN A 270 -4.44 7.00 8.16
C GLN A 270 -3.61 5.83 7.64
N SER A 271 -4.27 4.81 7.10
CA SER A 271 -3.60 3.62 6.56
C SER A 271 -2.72 3.95 5.36
N PHE A 272 -3.10 4.94 4.53
CA PHE A 272 -2.23 5.43 3.46
C PHE A 272 -1.20 6.44 3.96
N ALA A 273 -1.58 7.36 4.84
CA ALA A 273 -0.65 8.34 5.40
C ALA A 273 0.55 7.67 6.09
N LYS A 274 0.32 6.56 6.82
CA LYS A 274 1.37 5.77 7.47
C LYS A 274 2.24 4.98 6.49
N ALA A 275 1.70 4.63 5.32
CA ALA A 275 2.40 3.85 4.29
C ALA A 275 3.29 4.72 3.37
N MET A 276 3.16 6.04 3.42
CA MET A 276 3.95 6.94 2.58
C MET A 276 5.39 7.10 3.11
N PRO A 277 6.39 7.26 2.23
CA PRO A 277 7.75 7.59 2.65
C PRO A 277 7.83 8.89 3.45
N VAL A 278 8.85 8.97 4.32
CA VAL A 278 9.16 10.15 5.15
C VAL A 278 9.23 11.39 4.26
N GLY A 279 8.21 12.26 4.34
CA GLY A 279 8.08 13.46 3.51
C GLY A 279 6.67 13.79 3.04
N ALA A 280 5.72 12.83 3.05
CA ALA A 280 4.30 13.15 2.84
C ALA A 280 3.70 13.71 4.14
N THR A 281 3.58 15.04 4.24
CA THR A 281 3.08 15.70 5.45
C THR A 281 1.63 16.14 5.36
N SER A 282 1.10 16.28 4.14
CA SER A 282 -0.28 16.72 3.87
C SER A 282 -1.11 15.60 3.24
N PRO A 283 -2.46 15.61 3.40
CA PRO A 283 -3.34 14.70 2.68
C PRO A 283 -3.11 14.74 1.16
N GLU A 284 -2.88 15.92 0.60
CA GLU A 284 -2.61 16.11 -0.82
C GLU A 284 -1.31 15.41 -1.25
N ASP A 285 -0.24 15.50 -0.46
CA ASP A 285 1.00 14.76 -0.70
C ASP A 285 0.78 13.25 -0.68
N VAL A 286 -0.05 12.77 0.24
CA VAL A 286 -0.38 11.35 0.32
C VAL A 286 -1.06 10.89 -0.98
N VAL A 287 -2.05 11.61 -1.49
CA VAL A 287 -2.71 11.25 -2.76
C VAL A 287 -1.73 11.30 -3.94
N LEU A 288 -0.90 12.36 -4.02
CA LEU A 288 0.11 12.52 -5.07
C LEU A 288 1.11 11.36 -5.07
N GLN A 289 1.55 10.90 -3.90
CA GLN A 289 2.50 9.80 -3.78
C GLN A 289 1.83 8.43 -3.93
N LEU A 290 0.58 8.28 -3.51
CA LEU A 290 -0.17 7.02 -3.52
C LEU A 290 -0.21 6.41 -4.92
N ARG A 291 -0.34 7.24 -5.96
CA ARG A 291 -0.29 6.79 -7.36
C ARG A 291 1.00 6.04 -7.71
N HIS A 292 2.13 6.47 -7.16
CA HIS A 292 3.44 5.90 -7.44
C HIS A 292 3.79 4.73 -6.54
N VAL A 293 3.33 4.77 -5.28
CA VAL A 293 3.60 3.74 -4.28
C VAL A 293 2.70 2.53 -4.48
N VAL A 294 1.43 2.76 -4.85
CA VAL A 294 0.44 1.69 -5.04
C VAL A 294 -0.35 1.94 -6.34
N PRO A 295 0.23 1.59 -7.51
CA PRO A 295 -0.43 1.75 -8.80
C PRO A 295 -1.78 1.02 -8.86
N GLY A 296 -2.76 1.60 -9.54
CA GLY A 296 -4.11 1.03 -9.65
C GLY A 296 -5.06 1.35 -8.50
N THR A 297 -4.62 2.07 -7.45
CA THR A 297 -5.48 2.45 -6.31
C THR A 297 -6.56 3.48 -6.68
N MET A 298 -6.34 4.25 -7.75
CA MET A 298 -7.19 5.38 -8.14
C MET A 298 -7.64 5.29 -9.61
N PRO A 299 -8.52 4.33 -9.98
CA PRO A 299 -8.99 4.18 -11.36
C PRO A 299 -9.65 5.44 -11.94
N SER A 300 -10.31 6.26 -11.10
CA SER A 300 -10.90 7.52 -11.53
C SER A 300 -9.84 8.53 -11.97
N TRP A 301 -8.68 8.54 -11.30
CA TRP A 301 -7.52 9.32 -11.75
C TRP A 301 -7.03 8.79 -13.09
N ASP A 302 -6.79 7.49 -13.19
CA ASP A 302 -6.29 6.85 -14.41
C ASP A 302 -7.21 7.08 -15.62
N SER A 303 -8.51 7.27 -15.37
CA SER A 303 -9.52 7.64 -16.37
C SER A 303 -9.28 8.98 -17.09
N LEU A 304 -8.38 9.81 -16.56
CA LEU A 304 -7.97 11.08 -17.20
C LEU A 304 -6.98 10.87 -18.35
N LYS A 305 -6.49 9.64 -18.59
CA LYS A 305 -5.70 9.23 -19.78
C LYS A 305 -4.52 10.17 -20.12
N GLY A 306 -3.85 10.70 -19.10
CA GLY A 306 -2.68 11.58 -19.25
C GLY A 306 -2.99 13.08 -19.29
N ASP A 307 -4.27 13.46 -19.22
CA ASP A 307 -4.70 14.84 -19.01
C ASP A 307 -5.02 15.11 -17.53
N ASP A 308 -4.11 14.70 -16.65
CA ASP A 308 -4.23 14.84 -15.20
C ASP A 308 -3.52 16.09 -14.67
N ARG A 309 -3.03 16.96 -15.56
CA ARG A 309 -2.32 18.19 -15.19
C ARG A 309 -3.18 19.10 -14.32
N LEU A 310 -4.47 19.23 -14.64
CA LEU A 310 -5.41 20.04 -13.86
C LEU A 310 -5.64 19.43 -12.48
N LEU A 311 -5.79 18.10 -12.39
CA LEU A 311 -5.92 17.40 -11.11
C LEU A 311 -4.69 17.59 -10.22
N MET A 312 -3.50 17.42 -10.80
CA MET A 312 -2.22 17.68 -10.13
C MET A 312 -2.12 19.12 -9.64
N LEU A 313 -2.54 20.10 -10.48
CA LEU A 313 -2.54 21.50 -10.10
C LEU A 313 -3.49 21.76 -8.93
N CYS A 314 -4.70 21.19 -8.94
CA CYS A 314 -5.66 21.29 -7.83
C CYS A 314 -5.06 20.74 -6.53
N LEU A 315 -4.48 19.54 -6.54
CA LEU A 315 -3.85 18.94 -5.35
C LEU A 315 -2.69 19.80 -4.82
N ASN A 316 -1.82 20.30 -5.72
CA ASN A 316 -0.73 21.18 -5.31
C ASN A 316 -1.22 22.53 -4.77
N MET A 317 -2.27 23.12 -5.36
CA MET A 317 -2.87 24.35 -4.84
C MET A 317 -3.47 24.11 -3.45
N HIS A 318 -4.22 23.03 -3.25
CA HIS A 318 -4.81 22.71 -1.95
C HIS A 318 -3.75 22.42 -0.87
N LYS A 319 -2.57 21.91 -1.26
CA LYS A 319 -1.42 21.77 -0.38
C LYS A 319 -0.84 23.12 0.07
N SER A 320 -0.72 24.07 -0.84
CA SER A 320 -0.05 25.35 -0.59
C SER A 320 -0.99 26.48 -0.18
N PHE A 321 -2.29 26.32 -0.38
CA PHE A 321 -3.26 27.38 -0.25
C PHE A 321 -4.54 26.88 0.42
N ASN A 322 -4.76 27.34 1.64
CA ASN A 322 -5.97 27.04 2.39
C ASN A 322 -6.98 28.19 2.25
N VAL A 323 -8.06 27.96 1.50
CA VAL A 323 -9.12 28.96 1.28
C VAL A 323 -9.77 29.40 2.60
N ALA A 324 -9.91 28.51 3.59
CA ALA A 324 -10.48 28.87 4.88
C ALA A 324 -9.55 29.84 5.63
N GLN A 325 -8.25 29.57 5.63
CA GLN A 325 -7.24 30.49 6.20
C GLN A 325 -7.20 31.80 5.41
N MET A 326 -7.30 31.78 4.08
CA MET A 326 -7.40 33.02 3.28
C MET A 326 -8.60 33.87 3.73
N LEU A 327 -9.78 33.27 3.88
CA LEU A 327 -10.98 33.98 4.32
C LEU A 327 -10.86 34.53 5.73
N GLN A 328 -9.99 33.95 6.57
CA GLN A 328 -9.65 34.41 7.91
C GLN A 328 -8.46 35.40 7.92
N GLY A 329 -7.80 35.63 6.78
CA GLY A 329 -6.58 36.44 6.70
C GLY A 329 -5.33 35.77 7.28
N GLU A 330 -5.36 34.44 7.45
CA GLU A 330 -4.35 33.63 8.13
C GLU A 330 -3.42 32.86 7.18
N ASN A 331 -3.62 32.98 5.86
CA ASN A 331 -2.67 32.45 4.89
C ASN A 331 -1.39 33.30 4.92
N THR A 332 -0.29 32.74 5.43
CA THR A 332 1.03 33.40 5.56
C THR A 332 2.05 32.89 4.56
#